data_AF-A0A954IPS5-F1
#
_entry.id   AF-A0A954IPS5-F1
#
_cell.length_a   1.000
_cell.length_b   1.000
_cell.length_c   1.000
_cell.angle_alpha   90.00
_cell.angle_beta   90.00
_cell.angle_gamma   90.00
#
_symmetry.space_group_name_H-M   'P 1'
#
loop_
_entity.id
_entity.type
_entity.pdbx_description
1 polymer ?
#
loop_
_entity_poly.entity_id
_entity_poly.type
_entity_poly.pdbx_seq_one_letter_code
_entity_poly.pdbx_strand_id
1 'polypeptide(L)'
;RCIESVLYTFGTVHVVRTGHWFRHDLEGAYARLAPHIPERHKQETVALAAALDMPAVTLNTLNVFPEMFHCSGFAVFGSATKDGRLYHGRVLDYMTTIGLQDAATTFIVRPDDHFAFANIGYAGFIGSVSGMNANGISLGEMGGRGEGQWDGVPMATLMRRALEECSTLEEVMTLWTNSPRTCEYYYVFADGKTNRAVGVSATPDSIQFVQPGQAHEL
;
A
#
# COMPACT_ATOMS: atom_id res chain seq x y z
N ARG A 1 0.79 21.10 8.54
CA ARG A 1 1.48 20.47 9.70
C ARG A 1 2.03 19.06 9.42
N CYS A 2 1.24 18.00 9.23
CA CYS A 2 1.79 16.63 9.04
C CYS A 2 2.77 16.55 7.85
N ILE A 3 2.38 17.06 6.67
CA ILE A 3 3.24 17.10 5.48
C ILE A 3 4.55 17.87 5.75
N GLU A 4 4.46 19.02 6.42
CA GLU A 4 5.63 19.83 6.78
C GLU A 4 6.52 19.11 7.81
N SER A 5 5.96 18.41 8.78
CA SER A 5 6.72 17.60 9.75
C SER A 5 7.46 16.45 9.07
N VAL A 6 6.85 15.79 8.08
CA VAL A 6 7.50 14.76 7.27
C VAL A 6 8.64 15.39 6.45
N LEU A 7 8.36 16.44 5.69
CA LEU A 7 9.32 17.01 4.74
C LEU A 7 10.47 17.74 5.43
N TYR A 8 10.19 18.51 6.49
CA TYR A 8 11.20 19.36 7.12
C TYR A 8 11.80 18.70 8.37
N THR A 9 10.99 18.17 9.29
CA THR A 9 11.55 17.59 10.53
C THR A 9 12.21 16.24 10.28
N PHE A 10 11.46 15.28 9.71
CA PHE A 10 12.02 13.98 9.38
C PHE A 10 13.08 14.10 8.28
N GLY A 11 12.81 14.88 7.23
CA GLY A 11 13.77 15.16 6.17
C GLY A 11 15.12 15.69 6.68
N THR A 12 15.13 16.66 7.61
CA THR A 12 16.38 17.15 8.22
C THR A 12 17.08 16.08 9.06
N VAL A 13 16.35 15.30 9.86
CA VAL A 13 16.97 14.20 10.65
C VAL A 13 17.57 13.15 9.72
N HIS A 14 16.89 12.80 8.64
CA HIS A 14 17.38 11.87 7.64
C HIS A 14 18.70 12.36 7.02
N VAL A 15 18.76 13.63 6.61
CA VAL A 15 19.98 14.25 6.06
C VAL A 15 21.15 14.17 7.01
N VAL A 16 20.94 14.45 8.29
CA VAL A 16 22.01 14.38 9.29
C VAL A 16 22.55 12.95 9.41
N ARG A 17 21.71 11.94 9.18
CA ARG A 17 22.09 10.51 9.29
C ARG A 17 22.70 9.95 8.02
N THR A 18 22.18 10.30 6.85
CA THR A 18 22.53 9.67 5.56
C THR A 18 23.35 10.59 4.65
N GLY A 19 23.39 11.89 4.94
CA GLY A 19 23.98 12.92 4.07
C GLY A 19 23.12 13.30 2.88
N HIS A 20 21.94 12.69 2.71
CA HIS A 20 21.08 12.86 1.54
C HIS A 20 19.80 13.61 1.91
N TRP A 21 19.36 14.52 1.04
CA TRP A 21 18.09 15.22 1.24
C TRP A 21 16.92 14.29 0.89
N PHE A 22 16.16 13.89 1.91
CA PHE A 22 15.05 12.93 1.81
C PHE A 22 14.06 13.22 0.67
N ARG A 23 13.83 14.49 0.33
CA ARG A 23 12.99 14.86 -0.81
C ARG A 23 13.58 14.44 -2.15
N HIS A 24 14.90 14.52 -2.33
CA HIS A 24 15.56 14.06 -3.55
C HIS A 24 15.45 12.55 -3.69
N ASP A 25 15.53 11.80 -2.58
CA ASP A 25 15.35 10.35 -2.59
C ASP A 25 13.90 9.99 -3.00
N LEU A 26 12.91 10.70 -2.45
CA LEU A 26 11.50 10.58 -2.83
C LEU A 26 11.23 10.94 -4.30
N GLU A 27 11.82 12.03 -4.80
CA GLU A 27 11.70 12.44 -6.20
C GLU A 27 12.37 11.42 -7.14
N GLY A 28 13.52 10.87 -6.75
CA GLY A 28 14.21 9.80 -7.46
C GLY A 28 13.41 8.49 -7.47
N ALA A 29 12.81 8.11 -6.34
CA ALA A 29 11.90 6.97 -6.26
C ALA A 29 10.68 7.18 -7.17
N TYR A 30 10.02 8.35 -7.09
CA TYR A 30 8.89 8.67 -7.96
C TYR A 30 9.26 8.58 -9.45
N ALA A 31 10.44 9.08 -9.86
CA ALA A 31 10.87 9.01 -11.25
C ALA A 31 10.96 7.57 -11.80
N ARG A 32 11.38 6.61 -10.96
CA ARG A 32 11.47 5.18 -11.31
C ARG A 32 10.12 4.48 -11.27
N LEU A 33 9.27 4.85 -10.31
CA LEU A 33 7.94 4.27 -10.12
C LEU A 33 6.91 4.79 -11.13
N ALA A 34 7.01 6.05 -11.55
CA ALA A 34 6.01 6.74 -12.36
C ALA A 34 5.67 6.02 -13.67
N PRO A 35 6.60 5.42 -14.44
CA PRO A 35 6.26 4.64 -15.64
C PRO A 35 5.31 3.47 -15.37
N HIS A 36 5.25 2.96 -14.15
CA HIS A 36 4.44 1.80 -13.75
C HIS A 36 3.11 2.16 -13.08
N ILE A 37 2.88 3.45 -12.78
CA ILE A 37 1.62 3.94 -12.20
C ILE A 37 0.60 4.15 -13.33
N PRO A 38 -0.63 3.59 -13.21
CA PRO A 38 -1.70 3.84 -14.18
C PRO A 38 -1.99 5.33 -14.36
N GLU A 39 -2.23 5.74 -15.60
CA GLU A 39 -2.46 7.15 -15.93
C GLU A 39 -3.63 7.76 -15.13
N ARG A 40 -4.69 6.99 -14.91
CA ARG A 40 -5.85 7.43 -14.09
C ARG A 40 -5.46 7.82 -12.66
N HIS A 41 -4.50 7.11 -12.04
CA HIS A 41 -4.04 7.42 -10.68
C HIS A 41 -3.15 8.66 -10.67
N LYS A 42 -2.37 8.90 -11.73
CA LYS A 42 -1.59 10.14 -11.89
C LYS A 42 -2.52 11.34 -12.05
N GLN A 43 -3.54 11.23 -12.89
CA GLN A 43 -4.55 12.27 -13.09
C GLN A 43 -5.26 12.62 -11.79
N GLU A 44 -5.65 11.61 -11.00
CA GLU A 44 -6.24 11.82 -9.68
C GLU A 44 -5.29 12.52 -8.70
N THR A 45 -4.01 12.14 -8.70
CA THR A 45 -2.99 12.80 -7.86
C THR A 45 -2.84 14.28 -8.22
N VAL A 46 -2.80 14.60 -9.52
CA VAL A 46 -2.72 15.98 -10.01
C VAL A 46 -3.98 16.78 -9.67
N ALA A 47 -5.16 16.17 -9.83
CA ALA A 47 -6.42 16.81 -9.47
C ALA A 47 -6.51 17.09 -7.96
N LEU A 48 -6.07 16.15 -7.14
CA LEU A 48 -5.98 16.34 -5.69
C LEU A 48 -5.00 17.47 -5.33
N ALA A 49 -3.83 17.52 -5.98
CA ALA A 49 -2.86 18.60 -5.77
C ALA A 49 -3.47 19.98 -6.09
N ALA A 50 -4.18 20.09 -7.21
CA ALA A 50 -4.87 21.32 -7.60
C ALA A 50 -5.97 21.71 -6.60
N ALA A 51 -6.75 20.74 -6.10
CA ALA A 51 -7.78 20.99 -5.10
C ALA A 51 -7.22 21.45 -3.74
N LEU A 52 -5.99 21.05 -3.42
CA LEU A 52 -5.29 21.43 -2.20
C LEU A 52 -4.43 22.70 -2.36
N ASP A 53 -4.41 23.34 -3.53
CA ASP A 53 -3.50 24.44 -3.88
C ASP A 53 -2.03 24.08 -3.60
N MET A 54 -1.64 22.85 -3.97
CA MET A 54 -0.31 22.31 -3.76
C MET A 54 0.41 21.98 -5.07
N PRO A 55 1.74 22.09 -5.12
CA PRO A 55 2.51 21.63 -6.27
C PRO A 55 2.30 20.12 -6.51
N ALA A 56 2.04 19.73 -7.76
CA ALA A 56 1.83 18.32 -8.13
C ALA A 56 3.00 17.41 -7.70
N VAL A 57 4.24 17.91 -7.77
CA VAL A 57 5.43 17.19 -7.30
C VAL A 57 5.33 16.79 -5.82
N THR A 58 4.71 17.61 -4.99
CA THR A 58 4.54 17.33 -3.56
C THR A 58 3.57 16.16 -3.34
N LEU A 59 2.45 16.13 -4.06
CA LEU A 59 1.48 15.03 -3.94
C LEU A 59 1.98 13.74 -4.59
N ASN A 60 2.72 13.85 -5.71
CA ASN A 60 3.36 12.71 -6.36
C ASN A 60 4.35 12.01 -5.42
N THR A 61 5.21 12.77 -4.76
CA THR A 61 6.19 12.25 -3.79
C THR A 61 5.52 11.73 -2.51
N LEU A 62 4.48 12.41 -2.02
CA LEU A 62 3.67 11.93 -0.89
C LEU A 62 3.03 10.55 -1.17
N ASN A 63 2.59 10.30 -2.41
CA ASN A 63 1.90 9.07 -2.77
C ASN A 63 2.81 7.86 -2.99
N VAL A 64 4.13 8.07 -3.09
CA VAL A 64 5.13 6.99 -3.08
C VAL A 64 5.83 6.84 -1.72
N PHE A 65 5.53 7.71 -0.75
CA PHE A 65 6.10 7.67 0.59
C PHE A 65 5.97 6.32 1.32
N PRO A 66 4.84 5.57 1.23
CA PRO A 66 4.71 4.25 1.85
C PRO A 66 5.78 3.25 1.43
N GLU A 67 6.41 3.46 0.27
CA GLU A 67 7.40 2.51 -0.26
C GLU A 67 8.65 2.36 0.62
N MET A 68 8.87 3.28 1.57
CA MET A 68 10.06 3.31 2.43
C MET A 68 9.79 2.77 3.85
N PHE A 69 8.63 2.16 4.11
CA PHE A 69 8.23 1.77 5.47
C PHE A 69 7.60 0.37 5.53
N HIS A 70 7.54 -0.17 6.76
CA HIS A 70 7.15 -1.54 7.03
C HIS A 70 6.01 -1.64 8.05
N CYS A 71 5.25 -2.73 8.02
CA CYS A 71 3.99 -2.92 8.76
C CYS A 71 3.74 -4.38 9.17
N SER A 72 2.65 -4.64 9.90
CA SER A 72 2.24 -5.98 10.38
C SER A 72 0.77 -6.29 10.02
N GLY A 73 0.41 -7.58 9.82
CA GLY A 73 -0.93 -7.99 9.40
C GLY A 73 -1.22 -9.49 9.62
N PHE A 74 -2.50 -9.86 9.67
CA PHE A 74 -2.95 -11.23 9.94
C PHE A 74 -4.33 -11.55 9.36
N ALA A 75 -4.58 -12.82 9.06
CA ALA A 75 -5.93 -13.36 8.87
C ALA A 75 -6.11 -14.65 9.69
N VAL A 76 -7.23 -14.75 10.41
CA VAL A 76 -7.61 -15.92 11.21
C VAL A 76 -9.03 -16.34 10.90
N PHE A 77 -9.26 -17.64 10.68
CA PHE A 77 -10.54 -18.18 10.22
C PHE A 77 -10.67 -19.69 10.46
N GLY A 78 -11.82 -20.27 10.16
CA GLY A 78 -12.06 -21.70 10.33
C GLY A 78 -11.97 -22.12 11.79
N SER A 79 -11.28 -23.24 12.08
CA SER A 79 -11.13 -23.76 13.44
C SER A 79 -10.37 -22.82 14.40
N ALA A 80 -9.66 -21.82 13.89
CA ALA A 80 -9.00 -20.79 14.70
C ALA A 80 -9.99 -19.76 15.30
N THR A 81 -11.27 -19.81 14.89
CA THR A 81 -12.30 -18.84 15.29
C THR A 81 -13.52 -19.57 15.81
N LYS A 82 -14.27 -18.96 16.75
CA LYS A 82 -15.39 -19.63 17.44
C LYS A 82 -16.49 -20.11 16.48
N ASP A 83 -16.73 -19.38 15.40
CA ASP A 83 -17.82 -19.59 14.45
C ASP A 83 -17.33 -19.84 13.02
N GLY A 84 -16.04 -20.08 12.82
CA GLY A 84 -15.45 -20.30 11.50
C GLY A 84 -15.25 -19.05 10.65
N ARG A 85 -15.69 -17.87 11.13
CA ARG A 85 -15.64 -16.61 10.37
C ARG A 85 -14.21 -16.14 10.15
N LEU A 86 -13.97 -15.53 8.99
CA LEU A 86 -12.72 -14.86 8.69
C LEU A 86 -12.65 -13.48 9.32
N TYR A 87 -11.59 -13.27 10.09
CA TYR A 87 -11.15 -11.97 10.57
C TYR A 87 -9.82 -11.63 9.90
N HIS A 88 -9.78 -10.50 9.21
CA HIS A 88 -8.57 -9.92 8.63
C HIS A 88 -8.27 -8.62 9.36
N GLY A 89 -7.09 -8.56 9.98
CA GLY A 89 -6.61 -7.37 10.68
C GLY A 89 -5.24 -6.95 10.18
N ARG A 90 -4.95 -5.65 10.33
CA ARG A 90 -3.69 -5.04 9.91
C ARG A 90 -3.32 -3.92 10.88
N VAL A 91 -2.03 -3.77 11.15
CA VAL A 91 -1.46 -2.74 12.01
C VAL A 91 -0.52 -1.85 11.18
N LEU A 92 -0.78 -0.54 11.17
CA LEU A 92 0.02 0.48 10.47
C LEU A 92 1.02 1.11 11.44
N ASP A 93 2.29 0.77 11.32
CA ASP A 93 3.33 1.25 12.25
C ASP A 93 4.14 2.42 11.64
N TYR A 94 3.46 3.47 11.21
CA TYR A 94 4.12 4.64 10.62
C TYR A 94 4.30 5.76 11.64
N MET A 95 5.57 6.00 12.02
CA MET A 95 6.12 7.23 12.58
C MET A 95 5.13 8.13 13.34
N THR A 96 4.67 7.67 14.51
CA THR A 96 3.72 8.44 15.33
C THR A 96 4.23 9.85 15.70
N THR A 97 5.54 10.04 15.68
CA THR A 97 6.23 11.31 15.98
C THR A 97 6.06 12.38 14.89
N ILE A 98 5.72 12.02 13.65
CA ILE A 98 5.45 13.00 12.58
C ILE A 98 3.96 13.34 12.43
N GLY A 99 3.10 12.75 13.26
CA GLY A 99 1.66 13.06 13.33
C GLY A 99 0.83 12.45 12.22
N LEU A 100 1.29 11.36 11.57
CA LEU A 100 0.53 10.73 10.49
C LEU A 100 -0.82 10.19 10.95
N GLN A 101 -0.90 9.74 12.20
CA GLN A 101 -2.14 9.29 12.85
C GLN A 101 -3.19 10.40 12.94
N ASP A 102 -2.77 11.67 13.02
CA ASP A 102 -3.69 12.81 13.09
C ASP A 102 -4.33 13.09 11.72
N ALA A 103 -3.78 12.51 10.65
CA ALA A 103 -4.30 12.55 9.30
C ALA A 103 -5.00 11.23 8.90
N ALA A 104 -5.10 10.24 9.80
CA ALA A 104 -5.73 8.95 9.49
C ALA A 104 -7.16 9.16 8.99
N THR A 105 -7.45 8.62 7.80
CA THR A 105 -8.70 8.87 7.09
C THR A 105 -9.19 7.58 6.44
N THR A 106 -10.49 7.32 6.58
CA THR A 106 -11.19 6.28 5.82
C THR A 106 -11.87 6.91 4.62
N PHE A 107 -11.54 6.43 3.43
CA PHE A 107 -12.13 6.86 2.18
C PHE A 107 -13.10 5.80 1.69
N ILE A 108 -14.32 6.21 1.31
CA ILE A 108 -15.23 5.37 0.54
C ILE A 108 -15.20 5.90 -0.89
N VAL A 109 -14.56 5.15 -1.78
CA VAL A 109 -14.33 5.55 -3.16
C VAL A 109 -15.20 4.69 -4.07
N ARG A 110 -15.94 5.34 -4.97
CA ARG A 110 -16.74 4.69 -6.01
C ARG A 110 -16.32 5.26 -7.35
N PRO A 111 -15.34 4.65 -8.03
CA PRO A 111 -15.07 4.98 -9.42
C PRO A 111 -16.25 4.55 -10.30
N ASP A 112 -16.44 5.21 -11.45
CA ASP A 112 -17.56 4.89 -12.36
C ASP A 112 -17.38 3.52 -13.04
N ASP A 113 -16.15 3.20 -13.45
CA ASP A 113 -15.83 2.00 -14.25
C ASP A 113 -15.14 0.88 -13.45
N HIS A 114 -15.06 0.98 -12.11
CA HIS A 114 -14.37 0.02 -11.26
C HIS A 114 -15.16 -0.26 -9.97
N PHE A 115 -14.74 -1.26 -9.20
CA PHE A 115 -15.42 -1.59 -7.95
C PHE A 115 -15.29 -0.48 -6.92
N ALA A 116 -16.39 -0.23 -6.19
CA ALA A 116 -16.35 0.63 -5.01
C ALA A 116 -15.52 -0.04 -3.90
N PHE A 117 -14.77 0.75 -3.15
CA PHE A 117 -13.91 0.25 -2.09
C PHE A 117 -13.82 1.21 -0.90
N ALA A 118 -13.56 0.62 0.26
CA ALA A 118 -13.15 1.31 1.46
C ALA A 118 -11.62 1.24 1.56
N ASN A 119 -10.98 2.40 1.66
CA ASN A 119 -9.53 2.53 1.81
C ASN A 119 -9.22 3.16 3.17
N ILE A 120 -8.35 2.52 3.94
CA ILE A 120 -7.89 3.02 5.23
C ILE A 120 -6.46 3.53 5.02
N GLY A 121 -6.30 4.84 5.08
CA GLY A 121 -5.03 5.52 4.83
C GLY A 121 -4.96 6.84 5.59
N TYR A 122 -4.45 7.87 4.94
CA TYR A 122 -4.32 9.19 5.51
C TYR A 122 -4.63 10.27 4.47
N ALA A 123 -5.01 11.46 4.93
CA ALA A 123 -5.35 12.58 4.05
C ALA A 123 -4.21 12.89 3.07
N GLY A 124 -4.54 13.06 1.79
CA GLY A 124 -3.57 13.31 0.71
C GLY A 124 -3.05 12.06 0.01
N PHE A 125 -3.33 10.86 0.54
CA PHE A 125 -2.91 9.59 -0.04
C PHE A 125 -4.04 8.94 -0.84
N ILE A 126 -3.80 8.79 -2.14
CA ILE A 126 -4.72 8.17 -3.09
C ILE A 126 -4.43 6.68 -3.26
N GLY A 127 -3.23 6.19 -2.93
CA GLY A 127 -2.92 4.76 -2.95
C GLY A 127 -3.65 3.99 -1.84
N SER A 128 -3.38 2.69 -1.72
CA SER A 128 -3.93 1.90 -0.62
C SER A 128 -2.84 1.10 0.10
N VAL A 129 -2.89 1.11 1.43
CA VAL A 129 -2.07 0.23 2.29
C VAL A 129 -2.92 -0.76 3.06
N SER A 130 -4.23 -0.51 3.12
CA SER A 130 -5.20 -1.38 3.76
C SER A 130 -6.60 -1.03 3.25
N GLY A 131 -7.42 -2.03 2.95
CA GLY A 131 -8.76 -1.77 2.45
C GLY A 131 -9.55 -3.02 2.13
N MET A 132 -10.80 -2.80 1.73
CA MET A 132 -11.68 -3.84 1.20
C MET A 132 -12.61 -3.28 0.13
N ASN A 133 -13.00 -4.11 -0.83
CA ASN A 133 -13.89 -3.70 -1.91
C ASN A 133 -15.30 -4.29 -1.77
N ALA A 134 -16.22 -3.79 -2.59
CA ALA A 134 -17.61 -4.23 -2.64
C ALA A 134 -17.78 -5.71 -3.02
N ASN A 135 -16.73 -6.36 -3.49
CA ASN A 135 -16.69 -7.78 -3.83
C ASN A 135 -16.18 -8.67 -2.69
N GLY A 136 -15.96 -8.13 -1.48
CA GLY A 136 -15.52 -8.90 -0.32
C GLY A 136 -14.03 -9.26 -0.33
N ILE A 137 -13.25 -8.66 -1.23
CA ILE A 137 -11.79 -8.74 -1.21
C ILE A 137 -11.27 -7.74 -0.19
N SER A 138 -10.36 -8.19 0.67
CA SER A 138 -9.65 -7.34 1.64
C SER A 138 -8.15 -7.60 1.58
N LEU A 139 -7.38 -6.53 1.73
CA LEU A 139 -5.94 -6.53 1.53
C LEU A 139 -5.25 -5.80 2.68
N GLY A 140 -4.12 -6.34 3.13
CA GLY A 140 -3.22 -5.70 4.06
C GLY A 140 -1.78 -5.94 3.64
N GLU A 141 -0.98 -4.88 3.63
CA GLU A 141 0.46 -4.96 3.38
C GLU A 141 1.26 -4.96 4.69
N MET A 142 2.45 -5.56 4.60
CA MET A 142 3.50 -5.59 5.60
C MET A 142 4.84 -5.39 4.89
N GLY A 143 5.51 -4.26 5.06
CA GLY A 143 6.84 -4.11 4.44
C GLY A 143 7.87 -5.13 4.94
N GLY A 144 8.79 -5.50 4.05
CA GLY A 144 9.89 -6.44 4.31
C GLY A 144 11.17 -5.75 4.81
N ARG A 145 12.34 -6.29 4.48
CA ARG A 145 13.65 -5.71 4.83
C ARG A 145 14.33 -5.01 3.65
N GLY A 146 13.78 -5.13 2.44
CA GLY A 146 14.34 -4.53 1.23
C GLY A 146 13.85 -3.11 0.99
N GLU A 147 14.76 -2.20 0.60
CA GLU A 147 14.48 -0.86 0.07
C GLU A 147 15.33 -0.64 -1.21
N GLY A 148 14.89 0.21 -2.14
CA GLY A 148 15.70 0.70 -3.27
C GLY A 148 15.43 0.05 -4.64
N GLN A 149 14.59 -0.98 -4.70
CA GLN A 149 14.17 -1.64 -5.95
C GLN A 149 12.86 -1.02 -6.48
N TRP A 150 13.00 0.10 -7.18
CA TRP A 150 11.86 0.96 -7.58
C TRP A 150 11.35 0.74 -9.00
N ASP A 151 11.95 -0.16 -9.80
CA ASP A 151 11.57 -0.38 -11.20
C ASP A 151 10.39 -1.36 -11.33
N GLY A 152 9.28 -1.01 -10.70
CA GLY A 152 8.06 -1.82 -10.67
C GLY A 152 6.82 -1.00 -10.31
N VAL A 153 5.65 -1.64 -10.30
CA VAL A 153 4.41 -1.02 -9.85
C VAL A 153 4.51 -0.79 -8.34
N PRO A 154 4.30 0.44 -7.81
CA PRO A 154 4.29 0.67 -6.37
C PRO A 154 3.32 -0.26 -5.67
N MET A 155 3.70 -0.77 -4.50
CA MET A 155 2.85 -1.56 -3.60
C MET A 155 1.49 -0.87 -3.39
N ALA A 156 1.52 0.43 -3.06
CA ALA A 156 0.31 1.21 -2.82
C ALA A 156 -0.62 1.25 -4.05
N THR A 157 -0.04 1.21 -5.25
CA THR A 157 -0.75 1.16 -6.52
C THR A 157 -1.31 -0.23 -6.77
N LEU A 158 -0.55 -1.31 -6.55
CA LEU A 158 -1.03 -2.69 -6.67
C LEU A 158 -2.22 -2.99 -5.75
N MET A 159 -2.09 -2.58 -4.49
CA MET A 159 -3.16 -2.66 -3.50
C MET A 159 -4.42 -1.95 -3.98
N ARG A 160 -4.29 -0.70 -4.42
CA ARG A 160 -5.43 0.05 -4.95
C ARG A 160 -6.02 -0.61 -6.20
N ARG A 161 -5.20 -1.05 -7.14
CA ARG A 161 -5.65 -1.75 -8.34
C ARG A 161 -6.43 -3.01 -7.99
N ALA A 162 -5.99 -3.81 -7.02
CA ALA A 162 -6.75 -4.98 -6.59
C ALA A 162 -8.11 -4.62 -5.98
N LEU A 163 -8.20 -3.54 -5.21
CA LEU A 163 -9.48 -3.06 -4.70
C LEU A 163 -10.42 -2.60 -5.84
N GLU A 164 -9.87 -1.95 -6.86
CA GLU A 164 -10.62 -1.44 -8.02
C GLU A 164 -11.00 -2.54 -9.04
N GLU A 165 -10.12 -3.50 -9.27
CA GLU A 165 -10.15 -4.41 -10.45
C GLU A 165 -10.51 -5.87 -10.09
N CYS A 166 -10.28 -6.32 -8.85
CA CYS A 166 -10.42 -7.75 -8.50
C CYS A 166 -11.71 -8.07 -7.74
N SER A 167 -12.33 -9.20 -8.08
CA SER A 167 -13.55 -9.72 -7.47
C SER A 167 -13.36 -11.05 -6.72
N THR A 168 -12.22 -11.70 -6.93
CA THR A 168 -11.82 -13.00 -6.35
C THR A 168 -10.38 -12.99 -5.84
N LEU A 169 -10.04 -13.90 -4.93
CA LEU A 169 -8.67 -14.05 -4.42
C LEU A 169 -7.69 -14.45 -5.54
N GLU A 170 -8.12 -15.30 -6.47
CA GLU A 170 -7.33 -15.74 -7.61
C GLU A 170 -6.96 -14.59 -8.57
N GLU A 171 -7.87 -13.64 -8.79
CA GLU A 171 -7.59 -12.42 -9.57
C GLU A 171 -6.54 -11.55 -8.88
N VAL A 172 -6.60 -11.42 -7.56
CA VAL A 172 -5.57 -10.69 -6.77
C VAL A 172 -4.21 -11.37 -6.92
N MET A 173 -4.16 -12.70 -6.76
CA MET A 173 -2.91 -13.47 -6.91
C MET A 173 -2.34 -13.34 -8.34
N THR A 174 -3.21 -13.34 -9.34
CA THR A 174 -2.84 -13.17 -10.76
C THR A 174 -2.30 -11.77 -11.03
N LEU A 175 -2.95 -10.72 -10.48
CA LEU A 175 -2.48 -9.34 -10.58
C LEU A 175 -1.08 -9.18 -10.01
N TRP A 176 -0.81 -9.76 -8.83
CA TRP A 176 0.53 -9.74 -8.22
C TRP A 176 1.55 -10.54 -9.02
N THR A 177 1.17 -11.68 -9.57
CA THR A 177 2.06 -12.54 -10.36
C THR A 177 2.51 -11.86 -11.66
N ASN A 178 1.58 -11.17 -12.33
CA ASN A 178 1.80 -10.57 -13.65
C ASN A 178 2.32 -9.13 -13.61
N SER A 179 2.33 -8.49 -12.44
CA SER A 179 2.85 -7.13 -12.31
C SER A 179 4.32 -7.15 -11.88
N PRO A 180 5.19 -6.30 -12.45
CA PRO A 180 6.53 -6.11 -11.92
C PRO A 180 6.40 -5.47 -10.54
N ARG A 181 7.03 -6.08 -9.54
CA ARG A 181 6.94 -5.65 -8.14
C ARG A 181 8.18 -4.85 -7.77
N THR A 182 8.02 -3.99 -6.78
CA THR A 182 9.13 -3.23 -6.19
C THR A 182 9.80 -4.07 -5.11
N CYS A 183 10.35 -3.42 -4.08
CA CYS A 183 11.00 -3.97 -2.90
C CYS A 183 10.35 -5.20 -2.26
N GLU A 184 11.00 -5.74 -1.23
CA GLU A 184 10.43 -6.85 -0.47
C GLU A 184 9.20 -6.40 0.32
N TYR A 185 8.08 -7.08 0.09
CA TYR A 185 6.84 -6.91 0.83
C TYR A 185 6.23 -8.26 1.15
N TYR A 186 5.55 -8.27 2.29
CA TYR A 186 4.62 -9.32 2.66
C TYR A 186 3.20 -8.79 2.61
N TYR A 187 2.25 -9.68 2.37
CA TYR A 187 0.84 -9.32 2.30
C TYR A 187 -0.03 -10.37 2.94
N VAL A 188 -1.22 -9.94 3.34
CA VAL A 188 -2.35 -10.84 3.59
C VAL A 188 -3.47 -10.41 2.66
N PHE A 189 -3.92 -11.35 1.83
CA PHE A 189 -5.10 -11.16 1.00
C PHE A 189 -6.20 -12.10 1.49
N ALA A 190 -7.42 -11.61 1.56
CA ALA A 190 -8.56 -12.41 2.00
C ALA A 190 -9.81 -12.14 1.15
N ASP A 191 -10.60 -13.19 0.99
CA ASP A 191 -11.88 -13.19 0.31
C ASP A 191 -12.98 -13.64 1.29
N GLY A 192 -13.84 -12.69 1.64
CA GLY A 192 -14.96 -12.93 2.55
C GLY A 192 -16.07 -13.79 1.97
N LYS A 193 -16.18 -13.92 0.63
CA LYS A 193 -17.18 -14.78 -0.02
C LYS A 193 -16.81 -16.26 0.10
N THR A 194 -15.53 -16.57 -0.07
CA THR A 194 -15.02 -17.94 -0.02
C THR A 194 -14.45 -18.33 1.34
N ASN A 195 -14.36 -17.39 2.28
CA ASN A 195 -13.80 -17.58 3.62
C ASN A 195 -12.35 -18.10 3.56
N ARG A 196 -11.55 -17.53 2.64
CA ARG A 196 -10.16 -17.89 2.38
C ARG A 196 -9.24 -16.68 2.54
N ALA A 197 -8.01 -16.94 2.98
CA ALA A 197 -6.93 -15.96 2.94
C ALA A 197 -5.63 -16.64 2.52
N VAL A 198 -4.70 -15.82 2.03
CA VAL A 198 -3.36 -16.24 1.64
C VAL A 198 -2.36 -15.21 2.14
N GLY A 199 -1.27 -15.68 2.75
CA GLY A 199 -0.10 -14.86 3.01
C GLY A 199 0.75 -14.78 1.75
N VAL A 200 1.45 -13.67 1.54
CA VAL A 200 2.33 -13.50 0.37
C VAL A 200 3.68 -13.01 0.83
N SER A 201 4.74 -13.59 0.29
CA SER A 201 6.10 -13.09 0.33
C SER A 201 6.48 -12.71 -1.10
N ALA A 202 6.84 -11.45 -1.33
CA ALA A 202 7.11 -10.97 -2.67
C ALA A 202 8.33 -10.06 -2.71
N THR A 203 9.17 -10.28 -3.71
CA THR A 203 10.31 -9.44 -4.10
C THR A 203 10.14 -9.07 -5.58
N PRO A 204 11.06 -8.27 -6.18
CA PRO A 204 11.05 -8.07 -7.62
C PRO A 204 11.10 -9.38 -8.40
N ASP A 205 11.97 -10.31 -7.96
CA ASP A 205 12.31 -11.53 -8.72
C ASP A 205 11.49 -12.76 -8.33
N SER A 206 10.85 -12.75 -7.15
CA SER A 206 10.15 -13.91 -6.61
C SER A 206 8.81 -13.55 -5.99
N ILE A 207 7.88 -14.50 -6.03
CA ILE A 207 6.62 -14.43 -5.30
C ILE A 207 6.26 -15.81 -4.77
N GLN A 208 5.90 -15.87 -3.50
CA GLN A 208 5.42 -17.08 -2.84
C GLN A 208 4.09 -16.81 -2.15
N PHE A 209 3.12 -17.67 -2.42
CA PHE A 209 1.82 -17.68 -1.77
C PHE A 209 1.82 -18.73 -0.66
N VAL A 210 1.64 -18.29 0.58
CA VAL A 210 1.63 -19.11 1.80
C VAL A 210 0.19 -19.40 2.17
N GLN A 211 -0.21 -20.67 2.05
CA GLN A 211 -1.57 -21.09 2.38
C GLN A 211 -1.77 -21.17 3.91
N PRO A 212 -3.03 -21.17 4.39
CA PRO A 212 -3.32 -21.32 5.80
C PRO A 212 -2.68 -22.57 6.41
N GLY A 213 -2.02 -22.42 7.56
CA GLY A 213 -1.31 -23.50 8.23
C GLY A 213 0.06 -23.84 7.63
N GLN A 214 0.48 -23.18 6.54
CA GLN A 214 1.85 -23.23 6.04
C GLN A 214 2.69 -22.12 6.66
N ALA A 215 4.01 -22.30 6.66
CA ALA A 215 4.97 -21.30 7.09
C ALA A 215 5.90 -20.96 5.92
N HIS A 216 6.37 -19.71 5.90
CA HIS A 216 7.53 -19.30 5.12
C HIS A 216 8.77 -19.44 6.00
N GLU A 217 9.86 -19.99 5.47
CA GLU A 217 11.16 -19.98 6.16
C GLU A 217 11.67 -18.54 6.12
N LEU A 218 11.50 -17.81 7.22
CA LEU A 218 12.09 -16.48 7.44
C LEU A 218 13.38 -16.61 8.28
#